data_AF-A0A368GG65-F1
#
_entry.id   AF-A0A368GG65-F1
#
_cell.length_a   1.000
_cell.length_b   1.000
_cell.length_c   1.000
_cell.angle_alpha   90.00
_cell.angle_beta   90.00
_cell.angle_gamma   90.00
#
_symmetry.space_group_name_H-M   'P 1'
#
loop_
_entity.id
_entity.type
_entity.pdbx_description
1 polymer ?
#
loop_
_entity_poly.entity_id
_entity_poly.type
_entity_poly.pdbx_seq_one_letter_code
_entity_poly.pdbx_strand_id
1 'polypeptide(L)'
;MLIPSRMMLRLECRFALWCPKKNTARQITINLDDAADILPHIRRLSAEQASAVEEQHYVQYTSLLGAYAGSIRDEKVTRDRNPLMFTIAAEELGCFIKRHTGQDTTADKAKLKEFDVLVEIIRNTVKGKINL
;
A
#
# COMPACT_ATOMS: atom_id res chain seq x y z
N MET A 1 -16.38 8.49 -24.16
CA MET A 1 -15.15 7.68 -23.96
C MET A 1 -14.38 8.33 -22.81
N LEU A 2 -14.51 7.79 -21.60
CA LEU A 2 -13.85 8.34 -20.41
C LEU A 2 -12.40 7.86 -20.42
N ILE A 3 -11.45 8.78 -20.61
CA ILE A 3 -10.03 8.49 -20.40
C ILE A 3 -9.86 8.27 -18.90
N PRO A 4 -9.39 7.09 -18.44
CA PRO A 4 -9.15 6.87 -17.03
C PRO A 4 -8.19 7.93 -16.49
N SER A 5 -8.49 8.49 -15.31
CA SER A 5 -7.58 9.44 -14.67
C SER A 5 -6.21 8.76 -14.49
N ARG A 6 -5.11 9.52 -14.60
CA ARG A 6 -3.74 8.98 -14.39
C ARG A 6 -3.59 8.30 -13.02
N MET A 7 -4.38 8.72 -12.03
CA MET A 7 -4.39 8.16 -10.68
C MET A 7 -5.05 6.78 -10.62
N MET A 8 -6.19 6.61 -11.29
CA MET A 8 -6.88 5.31 -11.42
C MET A 8 -6.00 4.27 -12.12
N LEU A 9 -5.41 4.62 -13.28
CA LEU A 9 -4.51 3.72 -14.01
C LEU A 9 -3.32 3.27 -13.14
N ARG A 10 -2.78 4.18 -12.33
CA ARG A 10 -1.66 3.89 -11.42
C ARG A 10 -2.08 2.90 -10.32
N LEU A 11 -3.26 3.06 -9.73
CA LEU A 11 -3.80 2.13 -8.73
C LEU A 11 -4.06 0.75 -9.33
N GLU A 12 -4.63 0.69 -10.53
CA GLU A 12 -4.86 -0.57 -11.25
C GLU A 12 -3.55 -1.29 -11.60
N CYS A 13 -2.52 -0.55 -12.04
CA CYS A 13 -1.19 -1.11 -12.27
C CYS A 13 -0.59 -1.69 -10.98
N ARG A 14 -0.65 -0.94 -9.87
CA ARG A 14 -0.23 -1.44 -8.56
C ARG A 14 -1.03 -2.69 -8.22
N PHE A 15 -2.36 -2.64 -8.23
CA PHE A 15 -3.19 -3.79 -7.90
C PHE A 15 -2.89 -5.02 -8.77
N ALA A 16 -2.63 -4.81 -10.06
CA ALA A 16 -2.23 -5.88 -10.98
C ALA A 16 -0.90 -6.54 -10.57
N LEU A 17 0.11 -5.77 -10.13
CA LEU A 17 1.36 -6.33 -9.56
C LEU A 17 1.08 -7.17 -8.31
N TRP A 18 0.02 -6.82 -7.59
CA TRP A 18 -0.38 -7.48 -6.36
C TRP A 18 -1.51 -8.52 -6.54
N CYS A 19 -1.89 -8.85 -7.77
CA CYS A 19 -2.87 -9.88 -8.07
C CYS A 19 -2.22 -11.28 -8.05
N PRO A 20 -2.79 -12.28 -7.35
CA PRO A 20 -2.25 -13.65 -7.33
C PRO A 20 -2.08 -14.29 -8.71
N LYS A 21 -2.90 -13.90 -9.70
CA LYS A 21 -2.84 -14.42 -11.07
C LYS A 21 -1.63 -13.90 -11.87
N LYS A 22 -0.98 -12.83 -11.43
CA LYS A 22 0.17 -12.18 -12.10
C LYS A 22 1.49 -12.38 -11.33
N ASN A 23 1.58 -13.48 -10.58
CA ASN A 23 2.68 -13.80 -9.65
C ASN A 23 4.07 -13.77 -10.29
N THR A 24 4.19 -14.04 -11.60
CA THR A 24 5.46 -14.04 -12.33
C THR A 24 6.16 -12.68 -12.32
N ALA A 25 5.42 -11.57 -12.37
CA ALA A 25 6.03 -10.22 -12.32
C ALA A 25 6.66 -9.92 -10.95
N ARG A 26 6.17 -10.55 -9.87
CA ARG A 26 6.73 -10.42 -8.51
C ARG A 26 8.01 -11.22 -8.31
N GLN A 27 8.27 -12.21 -9.16
CA GLN A 27 9.52 -12.98 -9.16
C GLN A 27 10.66 -12.24 -9.85
N ILE A 28 10.41 -11.05 -10.42
CA ILE A 28 11.47 -10.15 -10.84
C ILE A 28 12.07 -9.55 -9.57
N THR A 29 13.15 -10.17 -9.10
CA THR A 29 13.96 -9.78 -7.94
C THR A 29 14.68 -8.46 -8.23
N ILE A 30 13.94 -7.35 -8.28
CA ILE A 30 14.55 -6.03 -8.24
C ILE A 30 15.13 -5.90 -6.83
N ASN A 31 16.45 -5.77 -6.73
CA ASN A 31 17.08 -5.61 -5.42
C ASN A 31 16.68 -4.25 -4.85
N LEU A 32 16.66 -4.14 -3.52
CA LEU A 32 16.34 -2.87 -2.87
C LEU A 32 17.31 -1.76 -3.29
N ASP A 33 18.58 -2.12 -3.50
CA ASP A 33 19.64 -1.22 -3.94
C ASP A 33 19.36 -0.64 -5.34
N ASP A 34 18.83 -1.45 -6.26
CA ASP A 34 18.45 -1.01 -7.62
C ASP A 34 17.29 0.00 -7.61
N ALA A 35 16.53 0.06 -6.52
CA ALA A 35 15.38 0.93 -6.35
C ALA A 35 15.61 2.07 -5.34
N ALA A 36 16.82 2.19 -4.78
CA ALA A 36 17.16 3.18 -3.76
C ALA A 36 16.87 4.62 -4.21
N ASP A 37 17.10 4.92 -5.48
CA ASP A 37 16.88 6.26 -6.05
C ASP A 37 15.39 6.59 -6.27
N ILE A 38 14.58 5.55 -6.49
CA ILE A 38 13.17 5.69 -6.88
C ILE A 38 12.24 5.64 -5.65
N LEU A 39 12.63 4.91 -4.60
CA LEU A 39 11.84 4.77 -3.37
C LEU A 39 11.46 6.12 -2.73
N PRO A 40 12.37 7.11 -2.57
CA PRO A 40 12.02 8.43 -2.05
C PRO A 40 10.93 9.13 -2.89
N HIS A 41 10.98 8.97 -4.21
CA HIS A 41 9.99 9.53 -5.12
C HIS A 41 8.64 8.83 -4.96
N ILE A 42 8.63 7.50 -4.80
CA ILE A 42 7.40 6.73 -4.54
C ILE A 42 6.76 7.16 -3.23
N ARG A 43 7.55 7.30 -2.16
CA ARG A 43 7.11 7.74 -0.83
C ARG A 43 6.49 9.14 -0.89
N ARG A 44 7.21 10.10 -1.49
CA ARG A 44 6.73 11.47 -1.64
C ARG A 44 5.39 11.52 -2.38
N LEU A 45 5.30 10.83 -3.52
CA LEU A 45 4.07 10.79 -4.30
C LEU A 45 2.93 10.06 -3.59
N SER A 46 3.22 9.07 -2.75
CA SER A 46 2.19 8.39 -1.95
C SER A 46 1.63 9.33 -0.87
N ALA A 47 2.51 10.05 -0.16
CA ALA A 47 2.09 11.03 0.84
C ALA A 47 1.27 12.18 0.23
N GLU A 48 1.74 12.77 -0.87
CA GLU A 48 1.05 13.90 -1.54
C GLU A 48 -0.33 13.52 -2.10
N GLN A 49 -0.50 12.26 -2.55
CA GLN A 49 -1.73 11.81 -3.21
C GLN A 49 -2.67 11.05 -2.27
N ALA A 50 -2.25 10.75 -1.05
CA ALA A 50 -3.00 9.89 -0.12
C ALA A 50 -4.44 10.36 0.08
N SER A 51 -4.66 11.64 0.41
CA SER A 51 -6.01 12.17 0.64
C SER A 51 -6.88 12.10 -0.62
N ALA A 52 -6.32 12.46 -1.77
CA ALA A 52 -7.06 12.44 -3.04
C ALA A 52 -7.42 11.00 -3.45
N VAL A 53 -6.54 10.04 -3.20
CA VAL A 53 -6.78 8.61 -3.47
C VAL A 53 -7.84 8.05 -2.54
N GLU A 54 -7.78 8.37 -1.25
CA GLU A 54 -8.76 7.93 -0.25
C GLU A 54 -10.16 8.49 -0.55
N GLU A 55 -10.25 9.75 -1.02
CA GLU A 55 -11.52 10.39 -1.39
C GLU A 55 -12.09 9.89 -2.73
N GLN A 56 -11.27 9.86 -3.77
CA GLN A 56 -11.75 9.68 -5.15
C GLN A 56 -11.74 8.21 -5.60
N HIS A 57 -10.91 7.38 -4.95
CA HIS A 57 -10.64 6.00 -5.36
C HIS A 57 -10.62 5.04 -4.16
N TYR A 58 -11.49 5.30 -3.19
CA TYR A 58 -11.62 4.53 -1.93
C TYR A 58 -11.62 3.01 -2.16
N VAL A 59 -12.50 2.51 -3.04
CA VAL A 59 -12.69 1.07 -3.25
C VAL A 59 -11.43 0.42 -3.81
N GLN A 60 -10.80 1.07 -4.80
CA GLN A 60 -9.57 0.57 -5.42
C GLN A 60 -8.40 0.61 -4.42
N TYR A 61 -8.32 1.68 -3.63
CA TYR A 61 -7.25 1.85 -2.65
C TYR A 61 -7.36 0.85 -1.49
N THR A 62 -8.55 0.68 -0.91
CA THR A 62 -8.78 -0.32 0.15
C THR A 62 -8.56 -1.75 -0.34
N SER A 63 -8.95 -2.05 -1.58
CA SER A 63 -8.63 -3.34 -2.23
C SER A 63 -7.12 -3.55 -2.37
N LEU A 64 -6.36 -2.50 -2.72
CA LEU A 64 -4.90 -2.55 -2.79
C LEU A 64 -4.27 -2.79 -1.42
N LEU A 65 -4.72 -2.10 -0.37
CA LEU A 65 -4.27 -2.32 1.01
C LEU A 65 -4.55 -3.77 1.45
N GLY A 66 -5.73 -4.30 1.13
CA GLY A 66 -6.07 -5.71 1.35
C GLY A 66 -5.14 -6.67 0.62
N ALA A 67 -4.78 -6.37 -0.64
CA ALA A 67 -3.85 -7.17 -1.41
C ALA A 67 -2.42 -7.14 -0.84
N TYR A 68 -1.98 -5.99 -0.32
CA TYR A 68 -0.70 -5.85 0.39
C TYR A 68 -0.69 -6.72 1.66
N ALA A 69 -1.67 -6.50 2.54
CA ALA A 69 -1.76 -7.20 3.81
C ALA A 69 -1.89 -8.72 3.61
N GLY A 70 -2.75 -9.16 2.69
CA GLY A 70 -2.92 -10.57 2.34
C GLY A 70 -1.67 -11.19 1.75
N SER A 71 -0.92 -10.47 0.90
CA SER A 71 0.32 -11.00 0.32
C SER A 71 1.44 -11.17 1.34
N ILE A 72 1.50 -10.30 2.35
CA ILE A 72 2.43 -10.42 3.49
C ILE A 72 2.01 -11.56 4.42
N ARG A 73 0.72 -11.63 4.79
CA ARG A 73 0.16 -12.69 5.64
C ARG A 73 0.42 -14.08 5.06
N ASP A 74 0.13 -14.25 3.77
CA ASP A 74 0.27 -15.52 3.06
C ASP A 74 1.74 -15.83 2.66
N GLU A 75 2.71 -15.03 3.10
CA GLU A 75 4.15 -15.17 2.80
C GLU A 75 4.48 -15.22 1.30
N LYS A 76 3.60 -14.67 0.47
CA LYS A 76 3.83 -14.49 -0.98
C LYS A 76 4.80 -13.35 -1.23
N VAL A 77 4.85 -12.38 -0.31
CA VAL A 77 5.82 -11.30 -0.28
C VAL A 77 6.55 -11.30 1.06
N THR A 78 7.87 -11.48 1.05
CA THR A 78 8.72 -11.53 2.24
C THR A 78 9.96 -10.65 2.09
N ARG A 79 10.60 -10.29 3.20
CA ARG A 79 11.85 -9.52 3.21
C ARG A 79 12.95 -10.19 2.40
N ASP A 80 13.04 -11.52 2.47
CA ASP A 80 14.14 -12.27 1.85
C ASP A 80 13.90 -12.53 0.36
N ARG A 81 12.66 -12.84 -0.03
CA ARG A 81 12.35 -13.21 -1.43
C ARG A 81 12.07 -12.02 -2.33
N ASN A 82 11.48 -10.96 -1.78
CA ASN A 82 10.99 -9.81 -2.56
C ASN A 82 11.16 -8.52 -1.72
N PRO A 83 12.41 -8.15 -1.37
CA PRO A 83 12.69 -7.08 -0.41
C PRO A 83 12.04 -5.75 -0.80
N LEU A 84 12.10 -5.37 -2.08
CA LEU A 84 11.49 -4.13 -2.56
C LEU A 84 9.96 -4.12 -2.42
N MET A 85 9.31 -5.20 -2.85
CA MET A 85 7.85 -5.32 -2.78
C MET A 85 7.38 -5.33 -1.33
N PHE A 86 8.10 -6.04 -0.46
CA PHE A 86 7.83 -6.06 0.97
C PHE A 86 7.93 -4.66 1.58
N THR A 87 9.00 -3.92 1.27
CA THR A 87 9.19 -2.54 1.74
C THR A 87 8.05 -1.63 1.29
N ILE A 88 7.66 -1.69 0.01
CA ILE A 88 6.56 -0.86 -0.52
C ILE A 88 5.25 -1.17 0.22
N ALA A 89 4.88 -2.45 0.36
CA ALA A 89 3.64 -2.81 1.05
C ALA A 89 3.67 -2.45 2.54
N ALA A 90 4.75 -2.75 3.24
CA ALA A 90 4.89 -2.44 4.66
C ALA A 90 4.81 -0.93 4.92
N GLU A 91 5.46 -0.12 4.09
CA GLU A 91 5.43 1.35 4.20
C GLU A 91 4.05 1.92 3.89
N GLU A 92 3.40 1.48 2.80
CA GLU A 92 2.07 1.97 2.45
C GLU A 92 1.03 1.62 3.53
N LEU A 93 1.08 0.40 4.08
CA LEU A 93 0.22 -0.01 5.21
C LEU A 93 0.53 0.81 6.47
N GLY A 94 1.81 1.03 6.79
CA GLY A 94 2.22 1.82 7.95
C GLY A 94 1.83 3.29 7.83
N CYS A 95 2.02 3.90 6.66
CA CYS A 95 1.60 5.27 6.38
C CYS A 95 0.08 5.42 6.51
N PHE A 96 -0.69 4.48 5.98
CA PHE A 96 -2.14 4.45 6.15
C PHE A 96 -2.55 4.39 7.63
N ILE A 97 -1.98 3.47 8.42
CA ILE A 97 -2.26 3.37 9.86
C ILE A 97 -1.88 4.65 10.60
N LYS A 98 -0.71 5.23 10.31
CA LYS A 98 -0.27 6.46 10.97
C LYS A 98 -1.25 7.62 10.74
N ARG A 99 -1.70 7.80 9.49
CA ARG A 99 -2.70 8.80 9.13
C ARG A 99 -4.00 8.59 9.89
N HIS A 100 -4.47 7.35 9.96
CA HIS A 100 -5.80 7.01 10.50
C HIS A 100 -5.81 6.71 12.01
N THR A 101 -4.67 6.77 12.69
CA THR A 101 -4.58 6.63 14.16
C THR A 101 -4.17 7.91 14.88
N GLY A 102 -4.18 9.05 14.15
CA GLY A 102 -3.85 10.36 14.71
C GLY A 102 -2.36 10.53 15.04
N GLN A 103 -1.49 9.66 14.52
CA GLN A 103 -0.04 9.83 14.59
C GLN A 103 0.48 10.82 13.54
N ASP A 104 -0.37 11.20 12.58
CA ASP A 104 -0.13 12.26 11.62
C ASP A 104 -0.90 13.53 12.05
N THR A 105 -0.16 14.60 12.34
CA THR A 105 -0.73 15.89 12.78
C THR A 105 -1.45 16.65 11.67
N THR A 106 -1.36 16.18 10.42
CA THR A 106 -2.01 16.80 9.25
C THR A 106 -3.34 16.14 8.86
N ALA A 107 -3.72 15.04 9.52
CA ALA A 107 -4.90 14.26 9.18
C ALA A 107 -6.22 14.91 9.64
N ASP A 108 -7.25 14.83 8.79
CA ASP A 108 -8.61 15.26 9.13
C ASP A 108 -9.24 14.32 10.15
N LYS A 109 -9.51 14.85 11.36
CA LYS A 109 -10.04 14.10 12.49
C LYS A 109 -11.40 13.45 12.22
N ALA A 110 -12.19 13.98 11.29
CA ALA A 110 -13.49 13.40 10.92
C ALA A 110 -13.33 12.08 10.15
N LYS A 111 -12.25 11.95 9.36
CA LYS A 111 -11.96 10.74 8.56
C LYS A 111 -11.30 9.63 9.37
N LEU A 112 -10.66 9.94 10.50
CA LEU A 112 -10.02 8.94 11.36
C LEU A 112 -10.98 7.80 11.74
N LYS A 113 -12.23 8.14 12.10
CA LYS A 113 -13.24 7.16 12.50
C LYS A 113 -13.72 6.27 11.36
N GLU A 114 -13.67 6.74 10.12
CA GLU A 114 -14.16 6.00 8.95
C GLU A 114 -13.29 4.77 8.68
N PHE A 115 -12.00 4.86 9.01
CA PHE A 115 -11.03 3.83 8.70
C PHE A 115 -10.59 2.98 9.90
N ASP A 116 -11.12 3.24 11.11
CA ASP A 116 -10.76 2.51 12.34
C ASP A 116 -10.87 0.99 12.17
N VAL A 117 -11.98 0.52 11.58
CA VAL A 117 -12.22 -0.91 11.33
C VAL A 117 -11.18 -1.47 10.34
N LEU A 118 -10.85 -0.73 9.29
CA LEU A 118 -9.87 -1.17 8.31
C LEU A 118 -8.45 -1.20 8.89
N VAL A 119 -8.10 -0.22 9.72
CA VAL A 119 -6.84 -0.19 10.48
C VAL A 119 -6.72 -1.44 11.36
N GLU A 120 -7.79 -1.79 12.08
CA GLU A 120 -7.80 -2.98 12.93
C GLU A 120 -7.64 -4.27 12.11
N ILE A 121 -8.37 -4.40 10.99
CA ILE A 121 -8.26 -5.53 10.07
C ILE A 121 -6.82 -5.66 9.56
N ILE A 122 -6.21 -4.56 9.11
CA ILE A 122 -4.83 -4.57 8.59
C ILE A 122 -3.86 -5.03 9.68
N ARG A 123 -3.91 -4.42 10.88
CA ARG A 123 -3.04 -4.78 12.01
C ARG A 123 -3.13 -6.26 12.36
N ASN A 124 -4.36 -6.79 12.46
CA ASN A 124 -4.58 -8.20 12.77
C ASN A 124 -4.10 -9.11 11.63
N THR A 125 -4.28 -8.71 10.38
CA THR A 125 -3.89 -9.50 9.19
C THR A 125 -2.39 -9.71 9.12
N VAL A 126 -1.59 -8.70 9.48
CA VAL A 126 -0.12 -8.72 9.36
C VAL A 126 0.61 -8.88 10.69
N LYS A 127 -0.13 -9.17 11.76
CA LYS A 127 0.41 -9.35 13.12
C LYS A 127 1.54 -10.37 13.13
N GLY A 128 2.69 -9.98 13.68
CA GLY A 128 3.88 -10.83 13.75
C GLY A 128 4.66 -10.99 12.43
N LYS A 129 4.20 -10.38 11.32
CA LYS A 129 4.92 -10.35 10.04
C LYS A 129 5.65 -9.02 9.82
N ILE A 130 5.05 -7.92 10.26
CA ILE A 130 5.62 -6.57 10.23
C ILE A 130 5.26 -5.82 11.53
N ASN A 131 6.17 -4.95 11.97
CA ASN A 131 5.93 -4.03 13.09
C ASN A 131 5.32 -2.75 12.50
N LEU A 132 4.00 -2.61 12.65
CA LEU A 132 3.21 -1.48 12.15
C LEU A 132 2.72 -0.58 13.28
#